data_AF-A0A0G2BG82-F1
#
_entry.id   AF-A0A0G2BG82-F1
#
_cell.length_a   1.000
_cell.length_b   1.000
_cell.length_c   1.000
_cell.angle_alpha   90.00
_cell.angle_beta   90.00
_cell.angle_gamma   90.00
#
_symmetry.space_group_name_H-M   'P 1'
#
loop_
_entity.id
_entity.type
_entity.pdbx_description
1 polymer ?
#
loop_
_entity_poly.entity_id
_entity_poly.type
_entity_poly.pdbx_seq_one_letter_code
_entity_poly.pdbx_strand_id
1 'polypeptide(L)'
;MNDRGAPFYFANLCADVLRCALASESGDAREYQASLSRAYDTLRRIESENRPEAHEEGLLLLRGLEYARASHTLPAFREYLNALTEPFAIRLAFS
;
A
#
# COMPACT_ATOMS: atom_id res chain seq x y z
N MET A 1 -23.10 -0.80 10.54
CA MET A 1 -22.00 -0.28 9.70
C MET A 1 -20.74 -0.98 10.16
N ASN A 2 -20.04 -1.70 9.29
CA ASN A 2 -18.77 -2.32 9.67
C ASN A 2 -17.74 -1.18 9.74
N ASP A 3 -17.43 -0.72 10.94
CA ASP A 3 -16.37 0.26 11.22
C ASP A 3 -15.02 -0.37 10.87
N ARG A 4 -14.64 -0.24 9.62
CA ARG A 4 -13.28 -0.47 9.18
C ARG A 4 -12.53 0.83 9.43
N GLY A 5 -11.68 0.86 10.46
CA GLY A 5 -10.87 2.03 10.78
C GLY A 5 -9.62 2.15 9.92
N ALA A 6 -8.86 3.23 10.12
CA ALA A 6 -7.59 3.51 9.44
C ALA A 6 -6.62 2.31 9.33
N PRO A 7 -6.43 1.45 10.36
CA PRO A 7 -5.57 0.27 10.26
C PRO A 7 -6.00 -0.70 9.16
N PHE A 8 -7.31 -0.89 9.01
CA PHE A 8 -7.87 -1.81 8.02
C PHE A 8 -7.60 -1.32 6.59
N TYR A 9 -7.86 -0.04 6.33
CA TYR A 9 -7.61 0.54 5.02
C TYR A 9 -6.12 0.60 4.70
N PHE A 10 -5.28 0.95 5.68
CA PHE A 10 -3.83 0.96 5.48
C PHE A 10 -3.27 -0.44 5.20
N ALA A 11 -3.74 -1.47 5.89
CA ALA A 11 -3.35 -2.85 5.60
C ALA A 11 -3.76 -3.29 4.18
N ASN A 12 -4.95 -2.91 3.72
CA ASN A 12 -5.36 -3.19 2.33
C ASN A 12 -4.52 -2.44 1.31
N LEU A 13 -4.17 -1.18 1.59
CA LEU A 13 -3.27 -0.41 0.74
C LEU A 13 -1.92 -1.13 0.59
N CYS A 14 -1.33 -1.58 1.72
CA CYS A 14 -0.08 -2.33 1.71
C CYS A 14 -0.21 -3.64 0.90
N ALA A 15 -1.32 -4.36 1.05
CA ALA A 15 -1.57 -5.59 0.31
C ALA A 15 -1.69 -5.35 -1.21
N ASP A 16 -2.37 -4.28 -1.65
CA ASP A 16 -2.46 -3.94 -3.07
C ASP A 16 -1.12 -3.46 -3.63
N VAL A 17 -0.32 -2.71 -2.86
CA VAL A 17 1.05 -2.34 -3.24
C VAL A 17 1.94 -3.59 -3.40
N LEU A 18 1.82 -4.57 -2.51
CA LEU A 18 2.53 -5.85 -2.61
C LEU A 18 2.11 -6.63 -3.88
N ARG A 19 0.81 -6.66 -4.20
CA ARG A 19 0.31 -7.27 -5.44
C ARG A 19 0.85 -6.56 -6.68
N CYS A 20 0.96 -5.23 -6.68
CA CYS A 20 1.60 -4.49 -7.76
C CYS A 20 3.06 -4.90 -7.96
N ALA A 21 3.82 -5.08 -6.88
CA ALA A 21 5.21 -5.54 -6.96
C ALA A 21 5.30 -6.93 -7.61
N LEU A 22 4.51 -7.88 -7.11
CA LEU A 22 4.45 -9.25 -7.65
C LEU A 22 4.04 -9.29 -9.12
N ALA A 23 2.99 -8.55 -9.48
CA ALA A 23 2.50 -8.47 -10.86
C ALA A 23 3.54 -7.84 -11.81
N SER A 24 4.33 -6.87 -11.32
CA SER A 24 5.42 -6.28 -12.10
C SER A 24 6.54 -7.28 -12.35
N GLU A 25 6.92 -8.08 -11.35
CA GLU A 25 7.93 -9.13 -11.49
C GLU A 25 7.49 -10.23 -12.45
N SER A 26 6.19 -10.59 -12.46
CA SER A 26 5.64 -11.61 -13.35
C SER A 26 5.27 -11.09 -14.74
N GLY A 27 5.44 -9.79 -15.02
CA GLY A 27 5.02 -9.17 -16.28
C GLY A 27 3.49 -9.10 -16.48
N ASP A 28 2.70 -9.30 -15.43
CA ASP A 28 1.24 -9.23 -15.49
C ASP A 28 0.77 -7.76 -15.40
N ALA A 29 0.78 -7.08 -16.53
CA ALA A 29 0.37 -5.67 -16.62
C ALA A 29 -1.10 -5.45 -16.23
N ARG A 30 -1.96 -6.46 -16.39
CA ARG A 30 -3.40 -6.35 -16.07
C ARG A 30 -3.59 -6.37 -14.56
N GLU A 31 -2.99 -7.32 -13.86
CA GLU A 31 -3.08 -7.40 -12.41
C GLU A 31 -2.36 -6.21 -11.75
N TYR A 32 -1.25 -5.75 -12.35
CA TYR A 32 -0.58 -4.53 -11.90
C TYR A 32 -1.54 -3.34 -11.87
N GLN A 33 -2.24 -3.07 -12.98
CA GLN A 33 -3.15 -1.92 -13.07
C GLN A 33 -4.38 -2.10 -12.18
N ALA A 34 -4.93 -3.31 -12.09
CA ALA A 34 -6.06 -3.59 -11.21
C ALA A 34 -5.70 -3.34 -9.73
N SER A 35 -4.53 -3.81 -9.29
CA SER A 35 -4.04 -3.59 -7.93
C SER A 35 -3.72 -2.11 -7.68
N LEU A 36 -3.12 -1.42 -8.65
CA LEU A 36 -2.77 0.00 -8.51
C LEU A 36 -4.03 0.88 -8.38
N SER A 37 -5.08 0.58 -9.14
CA SER A 37 -6.36 1.27 -9.03
C SER A 37 -6.96 1.10 -7.62
N ARG A 38 -6.97 -0.12 -7.08
CA ARG A 38 -7.47 -0.39 -5.73
C ARG A 38 -6.64 0.30 -4.64
N ALA A 39 -5.32 0.40 -4.83
CA ALA A 39 -4.44 1.13 -3.92
C ALA A 39 -4.81 2.62 -3.89
N TYR A 40 -4.98 3.26 -5.05
CA TYR A 40 -5.42 4.67 -5.12
C TYR A 40 -6.84 4.88 -4.57
N ASP A 41 -7.77 3.96 -4.81
CA ASP A 41 -9.12 4.00 -4.21
C ASP A 41 -9.05 3.94 -2.69
N THR A 42 -8.21 3.05 -2.15
CA THR A 42 -7.99 2.92 -0.71
C THR A 42 -7.34 4.17 -0.12
N LEU A 43 -6.38 4.77 -0.82
CA LEU A 43 -5.74 6.00 -0.39
C LEU A 43 -6.73 7.18 -0.30
N ARG A 44 -7.60 7.35 -1.32
CA ARG A 44 -8.69 8.33 -1.28
C ARG A 44 -9.66 8.08 -0.12
N ARG A 45 -9.89 6.81 0.20
CA ARG A 45 -10.73 6.46 1.35
C ARG A 45 -10.08 6.88 2.67
N ILE A 46 -8.79 6.63 2.84
CA ILE A 46 -8.02 7.07 4.02
C ILE A 46 -8.05 8.59 4.17
N GLU A 47 -7.86 9.32 3.06
CA GLU A 47 -7.97 10.79 3.04
C GLU A 47 -9.35 11.27 3.54
N SER A 48 -10.42 10.63 3.06
CA SER A 48 -11.79 10.98 3.45
C SER A 48 -12.12 10.69 4.93
N GLU A 49 -11.32 9.84 5.59
CA GLU A 49 -11.46 9.50 7.01
C GLU A 49 -10.67 10.46 7.93
N ASN A 50 -10.08 11.52 7.36
CA ASN A 50 -9.31 12.54 8.07
C ASN A 50 -8.13 11.95 8.87
N ARG A 51 -7.41 11.01 8.26
CA ARG A 51 -6.23 10.32 8.81
C ARG A 51 -4.98 10.71 8.01
N PRO A 52 -4.43 11.92 8.19
CA PRO A 52 -3.36 12.45 7.35
C PRO A 52 -2.09 11.59 7.41
N GLU A 53 -1.75 11.02 8.57
CA GLU A 53 -0.55 10.19 8.74
C GLU A 53 -0.62 8.92 7.89
N ALA A 54 -1.78 8.24 7.89
CA ALA A 54 -1.98 7.04 7.07
C ALA A 54 -2.00 7.37 5.57
N HIS A 55 -2.50 8.55 5.19
CA HIS A 55 -2.51 9.01 3.81
C HIS A 55 -1.09 9.33 3.31
N GLU A 56 -0.30 10.07 4.09
CA GLU A 56 1.08 10.42 3.74
C GLU A 56 1.97 9.18 3.59
N GLU A 57 1.87 8.25 4.54
CA GLU A 57 2.60 6.98 4.48
C GLU A 57 2.14 6.14 3.29
N GLY A 58 0.85 6.16 2.98
CA GLY A 58 0.31 5.52 1.78
C GLY A 58 0.88 6.08 0.47
N LEU A 59 1.06 7.40 0.37
CA LEU A 59 1.73 8.04 -0.77
C LEU A 59 3.19 7.62 -0.88
N LEU A 60 3.90 7.51 0.25
CA LEU A 60 5.29 7.06 0.28
C LEU A 60 5.42 5.61 -0.21
N LEU A 61 4.48 4.72 0.16
CA LEU A 61 4.45 3.34 -0.34
C LEU A 61 4.29 3.28 -1.86
N LEU A 62 3.38 4.07 -2.43
CA LEU A 62 3.17 4.13 -3.88
C LEU A 62 4.40 4.67 -4.63
N ARG A 63 5.03 5.73 -4.10
CA ARG A 63 6.30 6.25 -4.65
C ARG A 63 7.43 5.24 -4.55
N GLY A 64 7.51 4.51 -3.44
CA GLY A 64 8.48 3.44 -3.22
C GLY A 64 8.31 2.30 -4.24
N LEU A 65 7.07 1.91 -4.53
CA LEU A 65 6.77 0.95 -5.59
C LEU A 65 7.25 1.45 -6.96
N GLU A 66 6.92 2.68 -7.34
CA GLU A 66 7.36 3.27 -8.62
C GLU A 66 8.88 3.29 -8.76
N TYR A 67 9.58 3.73 -7.71
CA TYR A 67 11.03 3.70 -7.66
C TYR A 67 11.59 2.27 -7.77
N ALA A 68 11.02 1.31 -7.04
CA ALA A 68 11.47 -0.07 -7.06
C ALA A 68 11.29 -0.74 -8.42
N ARG A 69 10.21 -0.41 -9.14
CA ARG A 69 9.98 -0.85 -10.53
C ARG A 69 11.04 -0.29 -11.47
N ALA A 70 11.28 1.02 -11.41
CA ALA A 70 12.23 1.70 -12.29
C ALA A 70 13.68 1.30 -12.04
N SER A 71 14.03 0.93 -10.81
CA SER A 71 15.38 0.54 -10.39
C SER A 71 15.62 -0.97 -10.35
N HIS A 72 14.64 -1.80 -10.71
CA HIS A 72 14.70 -3.25 -10.64
C HIS A 72 15.00 -3.81 -9.22
N THR A 73 14.48 -3.15 -8.19
CA THR A 73 14.68 -3.53 -6.76
C THR A 73 13.42 -4.07 -6.08
N LEU A 74 12.43 -4.52 -6.86
CA LEU A 74 11.15 -5.05 -6.36
C LEU A 74 11.27 -6.15 -5.29
N PRO A 75 12.19 -7.13 -5.38
CA PRO A 75 12.33 -8.14 -4.33
C PRO A 75 12.63 -7.54 -2.95
N ALA A 76 13.62 -6.63 -2.88
CA ALA A 76 13.99 -5.96 -1.63
C ALA A 76 12.85 -5.06 -1.11
N PHE A 77 12.17 -4.35 -2.02
CA PHE A 77 10.99 -3.55 -1.67
C PHE A 77 9.90 -4.39 -0.98
N ARG A 78 9.62 -5.61 -1.47
CA ARG A 78 8.62 -6.50 -0.85
C ARG A 78 9.00 -6.92 0.57
N GLU A 79 10.27 -7.23 0.80
CA GLU A 79 10.77 -7.59 2.14
C GLU A 79 10.58 -6.42 3.12
N TYR A 80 10.96 -5.22 2.72
CA TYR A 80 10.77 -4.02 3.55
C TYR A 80 9.30 -3.68 3.77
N LEU A 81 8.46 -3.80 2.74
CA LEU A 81 7.03 -3.53 2.84
C LEU A 81 6.35 -4.45 3.87
N ASN A 82 6.65 -5.74 3.83
CA ASN A 82 6.13 -6.70 4.82
C ASN A 82 6.58 -6.33 6.24
N ALA A 83 7.83 -5.94 6.42
CA ALA A 83 8.36 -5.55 7.73
C ALA A 83 7.74 -4.25 8.28
N LEU A 84 7.28 -3.34 7.41
CA LEU A 84 6.67 -2.06 7.80
C LEU A 84 5.17 -2.15 8.06
N THR A 85 4.47 -3.05 7.37
CA THR A 85 3.00 -3.11 7.37
C THR A 85 2.44 -3.44 8.76
N GLU A 86 2.98 -4.47 9.42
CA GLU A 86 2.48 -4.91 10.72
C GLU A 86 2.71 -3.87 11.84
N PRO A 87 3.92 -3.29 12.02
CA PRO A 87 4.14 -2.26 13.04
C PRO A 87 3.30 -0.99 12.82
N PHE A 88 3.10 -0.58 11.57
CA PHE A 88 2.36 0.65 11.28
C PHE A 88 0.85 0.45 11.46
N ALA A 89 0.31 -0.71 11.04
CA ALA A 89 -1.09 -1.05 11.29
C ALA A 89 -1.41 -1.07 12.79
N ILE A 90 -0.51 -1.61 13.62
CA ILE A 90 -0.63 -1.58 15.08
C ILE A 90 -0.65 -0.14 15.59
N ARG A 91 0.28 0.72 15.13
CA ARG A 91 0.34 2.14 15.53
C ARG A 91 -0.98 2.87 15.24
N LEU A 92 -1.55 2.67 14.06
CA LEU A 92 -2.82 3.29 13.66
C LEU A 92 -4.01 2.83 14.51
N ALA A 93 -3.95 1.64 15.10
CA ALA A 93 -5.04 1.12 15.92
C ALA A 93 -5.12 1.81 17.29
N PHE A 94 -4.02 2.45 17.72
CA PHE A 94 -3.90 3.12 19.01
C PHE A 94 -3.75 4.65 18.90
N SER A 95 -3.90 5.22 17.70
CA SER A 95 -3.89 6.67 17.41
C SER A 95 -5.30 7.23 17.20
#